data_AF-M6VR56-F1
#
_entry.id   AF-M6VR56-F1
#
_cell.length_a   1.000
_cell.length_b   1.000
_cell.length_c   1.000
_cell.angle_alpha   90.00
_cell.angle_beta   90.00
_cell.angle_gamma   90.00
#
_symmetry.space_group_name_H-M   'P 1'
#
loop_
_entity.id
_entity.type
_entity.pdbx_description
1 polymer ?
#
loop_
_entity_poly.entity_id
_entity_poly.type
_entity_poly.pdbx_seq_one_letter_code
_entity_poly.pdbx_strand_id
1 'polypeptide(L)'
;MKHQLTFQDNQSDKFWNIETSGNTFTVTYGKSGTPGQSQTKNFDSEEKCIQEATKLLTEKLKKGYIEQGTQVDTKKSVSSGFLKEWRKLVNSKNLTEHFSYLADSPGADKTLRLFIDKIDKQEPEIDEENFELNLYFKDYNLILKCGPPISQLPTEYLNWPVSFQEKLSKHEYIKIDEYDLYLGDHGGFLPNYLANAGKNWPTHASDVYSPLTESNNWWIYNPEEKNSLGEKQLYFFDHSLGVPETLGDINIGTLFLNRLKNIFEEEDANRQNEPARTQVVTDVIVETYQQLDHFLTLSKYSEAKSFAITKITELKNDFRTRHETDQTKGVPLEKNFPERFVADLLALAANTKDAECFQMAFGLLEGDLKNPRIHFNAACYHALTGNKESLLESVRLARALGQPSSSFRMERDFKEFRRDPDFEKAISN
;
A
#
# COMPACT_ATOMS: atom_id res chain seq x y z
N MET A 1 -15.27 -13.15 -15.68
CA MET A 1 -15.38 -11.77 -15.14
C MET A 1 -16.17 -11.86 -13.84
N LYS A 2 -15.69 -11.25 -12.75
CA LYS A 2 -16.38 -11.24 -11.46
C LYS A 2 -16.14 -9.91 -10.77
N HIS A 3 -17.21 -9.17 -10.49
CA HIS A 3 -17.14 -7.86 -9.82
C HIS A 3 -18.08 -7.84 -8.62
N GLN A 4 -17.62 -7.21 -7.54
CA GLN A 4 -18.42 -6.96 -6.35
C GLN A 4 -18.46 -5.45 -6.13
N LEU A 5 -19.66 -4.89 -6.15
CA LEU A 5 -19.88 -3.47 -5.99
C LEU A 5 -20.69 -3.22 -4.72
N THR A 6 -20.38 -2.11 -4.05
CA THR A 6 -21.16 -1.59 -2.93
C THR A 6 -21.61 -0.17 -3.21
N PHE A 7 -22.78 0.20 -2.70
CA PHE A 7 -23.31 1.55 -2.77
C PHE A 7 -23.80 1.94 -1.39
N GLN A 8 -23.27 3.03 -0.85
CA GLN A 8 -23.62 3.53 0.46
C GLN A 8 -23.98 5.02 0.40
N ASP A 9 -25.16 5.36 0.91
CA ASP A 9 -25.59 6.72 1.22
C ASP A 9 -26.25 6.76 2.61
N ASN A 10 -26.77 7.92 3.04
CA ASN A 10 -27.38 8.09 4.36
C ASN A 10 -28.62 7.19 4.62
N GLN A 11 -29.20 6.57 3.58
CA GLN A 11 -30.44 5.77 3.65
C GLN A 11 -30.30 4.37 3.05
N SER A 12 -29.25 4.10 2.29
CA SER A 12 -29.03 2.89 1.49
C SER A 12 -27.66 2.32 1.76
N ASP A 13 -27.63 1.01 2.00
CA ASP A 13 -26.41 0.21 2.01
C ASP A 13 -26.69 -1.05 1.20
N LYS A 14 -26.16 -1.09 -0.03
CA LYS A 14 -26.54 -2.07 -1.05
C LYS A 14 -25.29 -2.71 -1.65
N PHE A 15 -25.41 -3.97 -2.01
CA PHE A 15 -24.42 -4.66 -2.81
C PHE A 15 -24.99 -5.06 -4.18
N TRP A 16 -24.10 -5.16 -5.16
CA TRP A 16 -24.40 -5.66 -6.48
C TRP A 16 -23.18 -6.41 -7.00
N ASN A 17 -23.38 -7.65 -7.42
CA ASN A 17 -22.33 -8.54 -7.88
C ASN A 17 -22.69 -9.02 -9.29
N ILE A 18 -21.70 -9.22 -10.13
CA ILE A 18 -21.87 -9.89 -11.42
C ILE A 18 -20.75 -10.90 -11.62
N GLU A 19 -21.11 -12.08 -12.10
CA GLU A 19 -20.18 -13.16 -12.42
C GLU A 19 -20.53 -13.76 -13.79
N THR A 20 -19.53 -13.91 -14.66
CA THR A 20 -19.67 -14.56 -15.97
C THR A 20 -19.04 -15.94 -15.95
N SER A 21 -19.74 -16.91 -16.55
CA SER A 21 -19.26 -18.29 -16.78
C SER A 21 -19.67 -18.72 -18.19
N GLY A 22 -18.70 -18.74 -19.11
CA GLY A 22 -18.93 -18.99 -20.54
C GLY A 22 -19.91 -17.97 -21.14
N ASN A 23 -20.95 -18.45 -21.82
CA ASN A 23 -21.99 -17.62 -22.44
C ASN A 23 -23.11 -17.18 -21.48
N THR A 24 -22.89 -17.26 -20.17
CA THR A 24 -23.89 -16.96 -19.14
C THR A 24 -23.32 -15.98 -18.12
N PHE A 25 -24.14 -15.03 -17.66
CA PHE A 25 -23.82 -14.25 -16.47
C PHE A 25 -24.88 -14.41 -15.39
N THR A 26 -24.47 -14.26 -14.13
CA THR A 26 -25.35 -14.15 -12.97
C THR A 26 -25.09 -12.85 -12.25
N VAL A 27 -26.14 -12.08 -12.01
CA VAL A 27 -26.12 -10.84 -11.22
C VAL A 27 -26.78 -11.12 -9.88
N THR A 28 -26.12 -10.77 -8.77
CA THR A 28 -26.67 -10.90 -7.41
C THR A 28 -26.70 -9.53 -6.73
N TYR A 29 -27.85 -9.09 -6.22
CA TYR A 29 -27.97 -7.76 -5.61
C TYR A 29 -28.87 -7.76 -4.37
N GLY A 30 -28.63 -6.84 -3.44
CA GLY A 30 -29.41 -6.77 -2.20
C GLY A 30 -28.95 -5.67 -1.26
N LYS A 31 -29.54 -5.66 -0.05
CA LYS A 31 -29.03 -4.85 1.07
C LYS A 31 -27.79 -5.54 1.64
N SER A 32 -26.76 -4.79 1.99
CA SER A 32 -25.54 -5.35 2.58
C SER A 32 -25.85 -6.17 3.84
N GLY A 33 -25.17 -7.32 3.98
CA GLY A 33 -25.43 -8.29 5.05
C GLY A 33 -26.64 -9.22 4.83
N THR A 34 -27.31 -9.15 3.68
CA THR A 34 -28.37 -10.10 3.29
C THR A 34 -27.90 -11.04 2.16
N PRO A 35 -28.53 -12.21 1.95
CA PRO A 35 -28.22 -13.09 0.82
C PRO A 35 -28.49 -12.45 -0.56
N GLY A 36 -29.32 -11.40 -0.63
CA GLY A 36 -29.72 -10.75 -1.88
C GLY A 36 -30.62 -11.61 -2.78
N GLN A 37 -30.78 -11.17 -4.02
CA GLN A 37 -31.50 -11.84 -5.09
C GLN A 37 -30.56 -12.05 -6.28
N SER A 38 -30.64 -13.21 -6.93
CA SER A 38 -29.83 -13.55 -8.11
C SER A 38 -30.68 -13.64 -9.37
N GLN A 39 -30.14 -13.15 -10.48
CA GLN A 39 -30.70 -13.25 -11.82
C GLN A 39 -29.64 -13.76 -12.79
N THR A 40 -29.94 -14.84 -13.51
CA THR A 40 -29.02 -15.45 -14.48
C THR A 40 -29.55 -15.23 -15.90
N LYS A 41 -28.65 -14.92 -16.84
CA LYS A 41 -28.98 -14.68 -18.25
C LYS A 41 -27.98 -15.37 -19.17
N ASN A 42 -28.49 -16.06 -20.18
CA ASN A 42 -27.71 -16.80 -21.18
C ASN A 42 -27.67 -16.04 -22.50
N PHE A 43 -26.58 -16.19 -23.25
CA PHE A 43 -26.32 -15.54 -24.54
C PHE A 43 -25.87 -16.55 -25.59
N ASP A 44 -25.96 -16.15 -26.86
CA ASP A 44 -25.53 -17.01 -27.98
C ASP A 44 -24.01 -17.26 -28.01
N SER A 45 -23.22 -16.35 -27.45
CA SER A 45 -21.77 -16.45 -27.39
C SER A 45 -21.20 -15.82 -26.11
N GLU A 46 -19.98 -16.20 -25.77
CA GLU A 46 -19.23 -15.67 -24.63
C GLU A 46 -18.94 -14.16 -24.80
N GLU A 47 -18.63 -13.71 -26.02
CA GLU A 47 -18.35 -12.30 -26.31
C GLU A 47 -19.58 -11.41 -26.05
N LYS A 48 -20.78 -11.85 -26.49
CA LYS A 48 -22.03 -11.13 -26.21
C LYS A 48 -22.35 -11.08 -24.72
N CYS A 49 -22.07 -12.17 -24.00
CA CYS A 49 -22.24 -12.25 -22.55
C CYS A 49 -21.36 -11.23 -21.83
N ILE A 50 -20.07 -11.17 -22.18
CA ILE A 50 -19.10 -10.22 -21.62
C ILE A 50 -19.50 -8.78 -21.96
N GLN A 51 -19.89 -8.50 -23.21
CA GLN A 51 -20.28 -7.16 -23.63
C GLN A 51 -21.46 -6.61 -22.80
N GLU A 52 -22.49 -7.42 -22.59
CA GLU A 52 -23.65 -7.02 -21.77
C GLU A 52 -23.32 -6.96 -20.27
N ALA A 53 -22.46 -7.85 -19.76
CA ALA A 53 -21.98 -7.80 -18.37
C ALA A 53 -21.19 -6.51 -18.09
N THR A 54 -20.29 -6.12 -18.98
CA THR A 54 -19.51 -4.87 -18.90
C THR A 54 -20.39 -3.63 -19.00
N LYS A 55 -21.44 -3.67 -19.83
CA LYS A 55 -22.43 -2.59 -19.89
C LYS A 55 -23.15 -2.39 -18.55
N LEU A 56 -23.61 -3.47 -17.93
CA LEU A 56 -24.27 -3.42 -16.62
C LEU A 56 -23.34 -2.92 -15.51
N LEU A 57 -22.08 -3.37 -15.52
CA LEU A 57 -21.05 -2.88 -14.61
C LEU A 57 -20.87 -1.36 -14.76
N THR A 58 -20.68 -0.88 -15.99
CA THR A 58 -20.50 0.55 -16.29
C THR A 58 -21.70 1.38 -15.82
N GLU A 59 -22.92 0.89 -16.04
CA GLU A 59 -24.13 1.56 -15.55
C GLU A 59 -24.22 1.64 -14.03
N LYS A 60 -23.67 0.67 -13.30
CA LYS A 60 -23.64 0.67 -11.83
C LYS A 60 -22.57 1.62 -11.30
N LEU A 61 -21.38 1.60 -11.87
CA LEU A 61 -20.30 2.54 -11.52
C LEU A 61 -20.75 4.00 -11.73
N LYS A 62 -21.42 4.30 -12.85
CA LYS A 62 -22.04 5.63 -13.10
C LYS A 62 -23.09 6.04 -12.08
N LYS A 63 -23.69 5.10 -11.35
CA LYS A 63 -24.68 5.36 -10.29
C LYS A 63 -24.03 5.50 -8.91
N GLY A 64 -22.70 5.57 -8.83
CA GLY A 64 -21.96 5.76 -7.59
C GLY A 64 -21.69 4.46 -6.82
N TYR A 65 -21.87 3.29 -7.45
CA TYR A 65 -21.40 2.04 -6.87
C TYR A 65 -19.87 2.00 -6.92
N ILE A 66 -19.23 1.56 -5.84
CA ILE A 66 -17.78 1.46 -5.67
C ILE A 66 -17.41 -0.02 -5.68
N GLU A 67 -16.37 -0.34 -6.42
CA GLU A 67 -15.83 -1.69 -6.51
C GLU A 67 -15.09 -2.07 -5.22
N GLN A 68 -15.44 -3.24 -4.68
CA GLN A 68 -14.80 -3.80 -3.50
C GLN A 68 -13.77 -4.84 -3.93
N GLY A 69 -12.52 -4.59 -3.52
CA GLY A 69 -11.36 -5.48 -3.56
C GLY A 69 -11.46 -6.67 -4.50
N THR A 70 -10.81 -6.56 -5.66
CA THR A 70 -10.61 -7.66 -6.59
C THR A 70 -9.75 -8.73 -5.91
N GLN A 71 -10.36 -9.72 -5.25
CA GLN A 71 -9.78 -11.06 -5.22
C GLN A 71 -9.86 -11.58 -6.65
N VAL A 72 -8.83 -11.25 -7.42
CA VAL A 72 -8.55 -11.97 -8.64
C VAL A 72 -8.20 -13.38 -8.20
N ASP A 73 -9.14 -14.31 -8.34
CA ASP A 73 -8.83 -15.74 -8.45
C ASP A 73 -8.04 -15.95 -9.75
N THR A 74 -6.78 -15.52 -9.77
CA THR A 74 -5.78 -15.79 -10.82
C THR A 74 -5.16 -17.17 -10.62
N LYS A 75 -5.94 -18.16 -10.17
CA LYS A 75 -5.62 -19.57 -10.45
C LYS A 75 -6.18 -20.00 -11.80
N LYS A 76 -5.87 -19.23 -12.85
CA LYS A 76 -5.85 -19.68 -14.24
C LYS A 76 -4.72 -18.96 -15.00
N SER A 77 -3.53 -19.58 -14.99
CA SER A 77 -2.54 -19.53 -16.07
C SER A 77 -2.27 -18.14 -16.70
N VAL A 78 -1.77 -17.17 -15.93
CA VAL A 78 -0.92 -16.13 -16.52
C VAL A 78 0.41 -16.80 -16.81
N SER A 79 0.67 -17.07 -18.08
CA SER A 79 1.99 -17.52 -18.51
C SER A 79 3.00 -16.42 -18.13
N SER A 80 3.96 -16.80 -17.30
CA SER A 80 4.96 -15.98 -16.60
C SER A 80 6.02 -15.33 -17.51
N GLY A 81 5.58 -14.64 -18.58
CA GLY A 81 6.45 -13.94 -19.53
C GLY A 81 7.31 -12.88 -18.84
N PHE A 82 6.66 -11.97 -18.10
CA PHE A 82 7.35 -10.91 -17.37
C PHE A 82 8.28 -11.45 -16.28
N LEU A 83 7.92 -12.54 -15.57
CA LEU A 83 8.82 -13.15 -14.58
C LEU A 83 10.10 -13.70 -15.23
N LYS A 84 10.03 -14.22 -16.47
CA LYS A 84 11.24 -14.62 -17.22
C LYS A 84 12.08 -13.40 -17.59
N GLU A 85 11.44 -12.31 -17.98
CA GLU A 85 12.12 -11.05 -18.28
C GLU A 85 12.79 -10.45 -17.04
N TRP A 86 12.11 -10.43 -15.89
CA TRP A 86 12.70 -9.99 -14.63
C TRP A 86 13.86 -10.88 -14.17
N ARG A 87 13.73 -12.22 -14.28
CA ARG A 87 14.88 -13.11 -14.00
C ARG A 87 16.07 -12.80 -14.90
N LYS A 88 15.84 -12.51 -16.19
CA LYS A 88 16.89 -12.09 -17.12
C LYS A 88 17.47 -10.73 -16.74
N LEU A 89 16.62 -9.77 -16.37
CA LEU A 89 17.00 -8.44 -15.93
C LEU A 89 17.95 -8.51 -14.73
N VAL A 90 17.53 -9.20 -13.67
CA VAL A 90 18.32 -9.39 -12.44
C VAL A 90 19.64 -10.08 -12.73
N ASN A 91 19.63 -11.16 -13.53
CA ASN A 91 20.85 -11.89 -13.90
C ASN A 91 21.82 -11.06 -14.75
N SER A 92 21.31 -10.25 -15.68
CA SER A 92 22.13 -9.38 -16.54
C SER A 92 22.59 -8.10 -15.84
N LYS A 93 21.98 -7.76 -14.70
CA LYS A 93 22.18 -6.49 -13.96
C LYS A 93 21.97 -5.24 -14.81
N ASN A 94 21.19 -5.35 -15.89
CA ASN A 94 20.96 -4.26 -16.82
C ASN A 94 19.79 -3.36 -16.39
N LEU A 95 19.86 -2.85 -15.16
CA LEU A 95 18.79 -2.06 -14.55
C LEU A 95 18.66 -0.67 -15.20
N THR A 96 19.77 -0.04 -15.60
CA THR A 96 19.74 1.30 -16.21
C THR A 96 18.93 1.34 -17.50
N GLU A 97 19.10 0.35 -18.38
CA GLU A 97 18.32 0.29 -19.63
C GLU A 97 16.84 0.01 -19.32
N HIS A 98 16.57 -0.92 -18.40
CA HIS A 98 15.20 -1.29 -18.03
C HIS A 98 14.40 -0.13 -17.43
N PHE A 99 15.02 0.67 -16.56
CA PHE A 99 14.39 1.83 -15.90
C PHE A 99 14.53 3.14 -16.67
N SER A 100 15.03 3.12 -17.91
CA SER A 100 15.22 4.34 -18.73
C SER A 100 13.94 5.11 -19.00
N TYR A 101 12.77 4.46 -18.96
CA TYR A 101 11.45 5.12 -19.08
C TYR A 101 11.17 6.12 -17.95
N LEU A 102 11.88 6.04 -16.82
CA LEU A 102 11.80 7.04 -15.76
C LEU A 102 12.58 8.32 -16.09
N ALA A 103 13.55 8.28 -17.02
CA ALA A 103 14.31 9.45 -17.45
C ALA A 103 13.64 10.17 -18.62
N ASP A 104 12.35 10.50 -18.46
CA ASP A 104 11.45 11.02 -19.50
C ASP A 104 11.49 12.54 -19.71
N SER A 105 12.43 13.24 -19.08
CA SER A 105 12.64 14.69 -19.20
C SER A 105 14.15 15.02 -19.35
N PRO A 106 14.51 16.17 -19.96
CA PRO A 106 15.90 16.52 -20.22
C PRO A 106 16.81 16.47 -18.98
N GLY A 107 17.92 15.74 -19.07
CA GLY A 107 18.94 15.64 -18.02
C GLY A 107 18.68 14.57 -16.95
N ALA A 108 17.53 13.89 -16.99
CA ALA A 108 17.13 12.88 -16.02
C ALA A 108 18.01 11.61 -16.04
N ASP A 109 18.72 11.33 -17.15
CA ASP A 109 19.62 10.18 -17.28
C ASP A 109 20.72 10.16 -16.21
N LYS A 110 21.17 11.33 -15.77
CA LYS A 110 22.18 11.44 -14.71
C LYS A 110 21.58 11.03 -13.36
N THR A 111 20.38 11.50 -13.06
CA THR A 111 19.66 11.16 -11.82
C THR A 111 19.33 9.67 -11.80
N LEU A 112 18.86 9.10 -12.91
CA LEU A 112 18.61 7.67 -13.04
C LEU A 112 19.88 6.85 -12.74
N ARG A 113 21.02 7.21 -13.32
CA ARG A 113 22.28 6.49 -13.07
C ARG A 113 22.70 6.55 -11.60
N LEU A 114 22.60 7.72 -10.96
CA LEU A 114 22.87 7.86 -9.53
C LEU A 114 21.97 6.97 -8.67
N PHE A 115 20.69 6.87 -9.03
CA PHE A 115 19.74 5.98 -8.38
C PHE A 115 20.13 4.50 -8.58
N ILE A 116 20.40 4.06 -9.82
CA ILE A 116 20.77 2.66 -10.11
C ILE A 116 22.10 2.27 -9.45
N ASP A 117 23.03 3.21 -9.27
CA ASP A 117 24.30 2.96 -8.60
C ASP A 117 24.17 2.78 -7.07
N LYS A 118 23.07 3.24 -6.47
CA LYS A 118 22.75 3.02 -5.05
C LYS A 118 22.03 1.69 -4.77
N ILE A 119 21.56 0.98 -5.80
CA ILE A 119 20.90 -0.32 -5.64
C ILE A 119 21.95 -1.37 -5.25
N ASP A 120 21.62 -2.22 -4.29
CA ASP A 120 22.38 -3.44 -4.02
C ASP A 120 22.21 -4.42 -5.19
N LYS A 121 23.22 -4.49 -6.05
CA LYS A 121 23.24 -5.32 -7.26
C LYS A 121 23.48 -6.80 -6.95
N GLN A 122 23.55 -7.23 -5.69
CA GLN A 122 23.64 -8.63 -5.30
C GLN A 122 22.29 -9.25 -4.92
N GLU A 123 21.31 -8.43 -4.54
CA GLU A 123 20.07 -8.90 -3.91
C GLU A 123 18.74 -8.50 -4.60
N PRO A 124 18.62 -8.16 -5.90
CA PRO A 124 17.28 -8.00 -6.48
C PRO A 124 16.46 -9.28 -6.31
N GLU A 125 15.30 -9.16 -5.68
CA GLU A 125 14.41 -10.27 -5.37
C GLU A 125 13.17 -10.19 -6.23
N ILE A 126 12.69 -11.36 -6.66
CA ILE A 126 11.39 -11.48 -7.32
C ILE A 126 10.46 -12.18 -6.33
N ASP A 127 9.55 -11.41 -5.76
CA ASP A 127 8.47 -11.94 -4.96
C ASP A 127 7.40 -12.51 -5.92
N GLU A 128 7.46 -13.84 -6.13
CA GLU A 128 6.52 -14.52 -7.01
C GLU A 128 5.10 -14.64 -6.41
N GLU A 129 4.93 -14.42 -5.10
CA GLU A 129 3.63 -14.46 -4.44
C GLU A 129 2.87 -13.15 -4.65
N ASN A 130 3.55 -12.01 -4.46
CA ASN A 130 2.98 -10.68 -4.66
C ASN A 130 3.20 -10.12 -6.07
N PHE A 131 3.95 -10.83 -6.92
CA PHE A 131 4.35 -10.39 -8.26
C PHE A 131 5.13 -9.05 -8.24
N GLU A 132 6.05 -8.90 -7.29
CA GLU A 132 6.87 -7.69 -7.12
C GLU A 132 8.33 -7.96 -7.49
N LEU A 133 8.96 -7.00 -8.19
CA LEU A 133 10.41 -6.90 -8.30
C LEU A 133 10.91 -5.94 -7.21
N ASN A 134 11.68 -6.47 -6.28
CA ASN A 134 12.20 -5.76 -5.12
C ASN A 134 13.67 -5.39 -5.34
N LEU A 135 13.96 -4.09 -5.29
CA LEU A 135 15.31 -3.54 -5.41
C LEU A 135 15.71 -2.89 -4.09
N TYR A 136 16.79 -3.40 -3.49
CA TYR A 136 17.22 -3.01 -2.16
C TYR A 136 18.20 -1.85 -2.19
N PHE A 137 17.96 -0.85 -1.33
CA PHE A 137 18.90 0.21 -1.00
C PHE A 137 19.44 -0.06 0.39
N LYS A 138 20.43 -0.96 0.49
CA LYS A 138 20.98 -1.42 1.78
C LYS A 138 21.50 -0.27 2.63
N ASP A 139 22.21 0.67 2.00
CA ASP A 139 22.69 1.90 2.62
C ASP A 139 21.56 2.87 3.02
N TYR A 140 20.29 2.51 2.85
CA TYR A 140 19.14 3.32 3.25
C TYR A 140 18.09 2.50 4.02
N ASN A 141 18.25 1.17 4.09
CA ASN A 141 17.22 0.24 4.57
C ASN A 141 15.86 0.43 3.88
N LEU A 142 15.88 0.77 2.58
CA LEU A 142 14.68 0.96 1.77
C LEU A 142 14.56 -0.13 0.71
N ILE A 143 13.32 -0.48 0.38
CA ILE A 143 12.99 -1.41 -0.70
C ILE A 143 12.15 -0.65 -1.72
N LEU A 144 12.63 -0.58 -2.96
CA LEU A 144 11.80 -0.15 -4.07
C LEU A 144 11.06 -1.37 -4.63
N LYS A 145 9.75 -1.37 -4.45
CA LYS A 145 8.85 -2.45 -4.89
C LYS A 145 8.22 -2.07 -6.22
N CYS A 146 8.41 -2.90 -7.24
CA CYS A 146 7.91 -2.63 -8.57
C CYS A 146 6.89 -3.71 -8.98
N GLY A 147 5.65 -3.30 -9.27
CA GLY A 147 4.57 -4.19 -9.70
C GLY A 147 4.75 -4.73 -11.11
N PRO A 148 3.93 -5.71 -11.54
CA PRO A 148 4.02 -6.31 -12.86
C PRO A 148 3.67 -5.32 -13.98
N PRO A 149 4.13 -5.54 -15.22
CA PRO A 149 3.75 -4.69 -16.36
C PRO A 149 2.29 -4.89 -16.77
N ILE A 150 1.61 -3.82 -17.17
CA ILE A 150 0.31 -3.91 -17.85
C ILE A 150 0.54 -4.21 -19.34
N SER A 151 0.44 -5.49 -19.71
CA SER A 151 0.75 -5.97 -21.07
C SER A 151 -0.21 -5.42 -22.14
N GLN A 152 -1.45 -5.14 -21.77
CA GLN A 152 -2.45 -4.52 -22.64
C GLN A 152 -3.16 -3.43 -21.85
N LEU A 153 -2.77 -2.17 -22.08
CA LEU A 153 -3.34 -1.03 -21.37
C LEU A 153 -4.85 -0.92 -21.62
N PRO A 154 -5.68 -0.89 -20.56
CA PRO A 154 -7.09 -0.56 -20.68
C PRO A 154 -7.32 0.80 -21.36
N THR A 155 -8.48 0.95 -22.03
CA THR A 155 -8.78 2.15 -22.84
C THR A 155 -8.84 3.44 -22.02
N GLU A 156 -9.08 3.36 -20.71
CA GLU A 156 -9.08 4.51 -19.81
C GLU A 156 -7.69 5.17 -19.68
N TYR A 157 -6.61 4.39 -19.83
CA TYR A 157 -5.24 4.91 -19.80
C TYR A 157 -4.85 5.67 -21.06
N LEU A 158 -5.64 5.60 -22.15
CA LEU A 158 -5.36 6.33 -23.40
C LEU A 158 -5.42 7.85 -23.22
N ASN A 159 -6.09 8.34 -22.18
CA ASN A 159 -6.19 9.76 -21.86
C ASN A 159 -5.08 10.26 -20.90
N TRP A 160 -4.26 9.35 -20.38
CA TRP A 160 -3.09 9.69 -19.58
C TRP A 160 -1.92 10.06 -20.50
N PRO A 161 -0.91 10.80 -20.01
CA PRO A 161 0.29 11.09 -20.80
C PRO A 161 1.01 9.85 -21.32
N VAL A 162 1.71 9.98 -22.45
CA VAL A 162 2.40 8.86 -23.11
C VAL A 162 3.52 8.33 -22.23
N SER A 163 4.25 9.20 -21.54
CA SER A 163 5.27 8.82 -20.55
C SER A 163 4.70 7.92 -19.45
N PHE A 164 3.50 8.24 -18.94
CA PHE A 164 2.83 7.44 -17.92
C PHE A 164 2.35 6.10 -18.48
N GLN A 165 1.81 6.08 -19.71
CA GLN A 165 1.44 4.84 -20.40
C GLN A 165 2.66 3.93 -20.60
N GLU A 166 3.79 4.48 -21.03
CA GLU A 166 5.05 3.72 -21.17
C GLU A 166 5.50 3.16 -19.82
N LYS A 167 5.44 3.95 -18.75
CA LYS A 167 5.70 3.48 -17.39
C LYS A 167 4.80 2.29 -17.01
N LEU A 168 3.49 2.39 -17.22
CA LEU A 168 2.55 1.31 -16.89
C LEU A 168 2.82 0.03 -17.68
N SER A 169 3.33 0.15 -18.91
CA SER A 169 3.75 -1.01 -19.72
C SER A 169 4.98 -1.74 -19.18
N LYS A 170 5.75 -1.09 -18.29
CA LYS A 170 6.93 -1.66 -17.63
C LYS A 170 6.63 -2.12 -16.20
N HIS A 171 5.94 -1.27 -15.45
CA HIS A 171 5.53 -1.50 -14.07
C HIS A 171 4.23 -0.77 -13.77
N GLU A 172 3.18 -1.51 -13.43
CA GLU A 172 1.87 -0.97 -13.01
C GLU A 172 2.03 0.03 -11.87
N TYR A 173 2.89 -0.28 -10.90
CA TYR A 173 3.27 0.62 -9.83
C TYR A 173 4.75 0.51 -9.47
N ILE A 174 5.29 1.57 -8.86
CA ILE A 174 6.59 1.59 -8.20
C ILE A 174 6.39 2.31 -6.87
N LYS A 175 6.81 1.71 -5.74
CA LYS A 175 6.56 2.27 -4.41
C LYS A 175 7.72 2.08 -3.44
N ILE A 176 7.76 2.93 -2.42
CA ILE A 176 8.56 2.79 -1.19
C ILE A 176 7.59 2.95 -0.02
N ASP A 177 7.33 1.86 0.69
CA ASP A 177 6.30 1.82 1.73
C ASP A 177 6.69 2.72 2.93
N GLU A 178 7.98 2.84 3.27
CA GLU A 178 8.47 3.65 4.40
C GLU A 178 8.24 5.17 4.23
N TYR A 179 7.91 5.60 3.01
CA TYR A 179 7.67 7.00 2.66
C TYR A 179 6.25 7.25 2.15
N ASP A 180 5.38 6.22 2.14
CA ASP A 180 4.10 6.25 1.44
C ASP A 180 4.22 6.78 0.00
N LEU A 181 5.37 6.56 -0.64
CA LEU A 181 5.66 7.02 -1.98
C LEU A 181 5.15 5.99 -2.98
N TYR A 182 4.21 6.39 -3.84
CA TYR A 182 3.60 5.49 -4.80
C TYR A 182 3.44 6.15 -6.16
N LEU A 183 4.12 5.61 -7.17
CA LEU A 183 4.00 5.97 -8.59
C LEU A 183 3.15 4.92 -9.33
N GLY A 184 1.97 5.29 -9.78
CA GLY A 184 1.02 4.41 -10.46
C GLY A 184 -0.38 4.99 -10.41
N ASP A 185 -1.36 4.28 -10.96
CA ASP A 185 -2.75 4.64 -10.76
C ASP A 185 -3.18 4.13 -9.38
N HIS A 186 -3.21 5.03 -8.40
CA HIS A 186 -3.62 4.72 -7.02
C HIS A 186 -5.13 4.87 -6.81
N GLY A 187 -5.89 5.19 -7.86
CA GLY A 187 -7.35 5.22 -7.83
C GLY A 187 -7.99 6.33 -7.00
N GLY A 188 -7.22 7.30 -6.48
CA GLY A 188 -7.74 8.22 -5.48
C GLY A 188 -7.11 9.61 -5.44
N PHE A 189 -7.78 10.58 -6.06
CA PHE A 189 -7.71 11.99 -5.68
C PHE A 189 -9.15 12.52 -5.58
N LEU A 190 -9.53 13.13 -4.45
CA LEU A 190 -10.89 13.69 -4.28
C LEU A 190 -10.93 15.14 -4.80
N PRO A 191 -11.68 15.44 -5.87
CA PRO A 191 -11.75 16.81 -6.43
C PRO A 191 -12.33 17.84 -5.48
N ASN A 192 -13.01 17.42 -4.41
CA ASN A 192 -13.49 18.33 -3.38
C ASN A 192 -12.35 19.16 -2.77
N TYR A 193 -11.12 18.65 -2.79
CA TYR A 193 -9.93 19.41 -2.39
C TYR A 193 -9.56 20.54 -3.37
N LEU A 194 -10.01 20.48 -4.62
CA LEU A 194 -9.80 21.50 -5.66
C LEU A 194 -10.93 22.53 -5.73
N ALA A 195 -11.95 22.45 -4.86
CA ALA A 195 -13.08 23.38 -4.89
C ALA A 195 -12.66 24.86 -4.78
N ASN A 196 -11.51 25.13 -4.13
CA ASN A 196 -10.95 26.46 -3.96
C ASN A 196 -9.68 26.72 -4.80
N ALA A 197 -9.27 25.76 -5.64
CA ALA A 197 -8.01 25.79 -6.40
C ALA A 197 -7.99 26.73 -7.63
N GLY A 198 -9.03 27.57 -7.81
CA GLY A 198 -9.17 28.45 -8.98
C GLY A 198 -9.97 27.82 -10.13
N LYS A 199 -10.01 28.49 -11.30
CA LYS A 199 -10.82 28.07 -12.46
C LYS A 199 -10.14 26.95 -13.27
N ASN A 200 -10.95 26.03 -13.80
CA ASN A 200 -10.65 24.96 -14.78
C ASN A 200 -10.16 23.60 -14.25
N TRP A 201 -10.28 23.31 -12.95
CA TRP A 201 -10.10 21.94 -12.45
C TRP A 201 -11.36 21.08 -12.66
N PRO A 202 -11.23 19.79 -12.98
CA PRO A 202 -12.38 18.90 -13.12
C PRO A 202 -13.16 18.79 -11.80
N THR A 203 -14.49 18.72 -11.91
CA THR A 203 -15.39 18.60 -10.76
C THR A 203 -15.70 17.15 -10.37
N HIS A 204 -15.40 16.19 -11.25
CA HIS A 204 -15.60 14.75 -11.01
C HIS A 204 -14.26 14.05 -10.77
N ALA A 205 -14.24 13.09 -9.84
CA ALA A 205 -13.03 12.38 -9.42
C ALA A 205 -12.39 11.58 -10.55
N SER A 206 -13.21 11.01 -11.42
CA SER A 206 -12.78 10.26 -12.61
C SER A 206 -11.97 11.08 -13.62
N ASP A 207 -12.01 12.40 -13.50
CA ASP A 207 -11.45 13.31 -14.50
C ASP A 207 -10.13 13.94 -14.02
N VAL A 208 -9.72 13.68 -12.76
CA VAL A 208 -8.43 14.12 -12.21
C VAL A 208 -7.47 12.94 -12.16
N TYR A 209 -6.44 12.98 -13.01
CA TYR A 209 -5.44 11.93 -13.08
C TYR A 209 -4.30 12.22 -12.12
N SER A 210 -4.14 11.38 -11.10
CA SER A 210 -3.07 11.51 -10.11
C SER A 210 -2.09 10.35 -10.24
N PRO A 211 -0.93 10.55 -10.90
CA PRO A 211 0.03 9.48 -11.11
C PRO A 211 0.93 9.16 -9.91
N LEU A 212 1.04 10.08 -8.93
CA LEU A 212 1.99 9.97 -7.83
C LEU A 212 1.37 10.52 -6.54
N THR A 213 1.60 9.82 -5.45
CA THR A 213 1.28 10.23 -4.08
C THR A 213 2.49 10.00 -3.19
N GLU A 214 2.63 10.84 -2.16
CA GLU A 214 3.64 10.73 -1.13
C GLU A 214 3.07 11.26 0.19
N SER A 215 2.83 10.36 1.14
CA SER A 215 2.11 10.69 2.38
C SER A 215 0.77 11.39 2.09
N ASN A 216 0.62 12.67 2.47
CA ASN A 216 -0.58 13.49 2.22
C ASN A 216 -0.41 14.48 1.05
N ASN A 217 0.52 14.18 0.14
CA ASN A 217 0.77 15.00 -1.03
C ASN A 217 0.40 14.25 -2.31
N TRP A 218 -0.16 14.97 -3.27
CA TRP A 218 -0.54 14.43 -4.56
C TRP A 218 0.11 15.21 -5.68
N TRP A 219 0.40 14.48 -6.75
CA TRP A 219 0.70 15.07 -8.04
C TRP A 219 -0.44 14.74 -8.98
N ILE A 220 -0.94 15.77 -9.65
CA ILE A 220 -2.11 15.67 -10.53
C ILE A 220 -1.80 16.29 -11.88
N TYR A 221 -2.30 15.67 -12.94
CA TYR A 221 -2.25 16.24 -14.28
C TYR A 221 -3.35 17.27 -14.47
N ASN A 222 -3.00 18.41 -15.05
CA ASN A 222 -3.98 19.35 -15.56
C ASN A 222 -4.71 18.72 -16.77
N PRO A 223 -6.04 18.84 -16.87
CA PRO A 223 -6.80 18.26 -17.98
C PRO A 223 -6.53 18.93 -19.33
N GLU A 224 -6.16 20.22 -19.34
CA GLU A 224 -6.06 21.06 -20.54
C GLU A 224 -4.64 21.55 -20.83
N GLU A 225 -3.92 21.96 -19.78
CA GLU A 225 -2.59 22.52 -19.91
C GLU A 225 -1.54 21.47 -20.23
N LYS A 226 -0.60 21.86 -21.09
CA LYS A 226 0.53 21.04 -21.47
C LYS A 226 1.84 21.69 -21.07
N ASN A 227 2.79 20.84 -20.71
CA ASN A 227 4.18 21.24 -20.51
C ASN A 227 4.87 21.45 -21.88
N SER A 228 6.13 21.89 -21.89
CA SER A 228 6.87 22.15 -23.12
C SER A 228 7.25 20.87 -23.89
N LEU A 229 7.21 19.73 -23.21
CA LEU A 229 7.35 18.39 -23.80
C LEU A 229 6.06 17.90 -24.49
N GLY A 230 4.97 18.67 -24.43
CA GLY A 230 3.70 18.37 -25.12
C GLY A 230 2.78 17.39 -24.38
N GLU A 231 3.15 17.01 -23.16
CA GLU A 231 2.37 16.19 -22.24
C GLU A 231 1.56 17.04 -21.27
N LYS A 232 0.61 16.45 -20.55
CA LYS A 232 -0.20 17.18 -19.57
C LYS A 232 0.68 17.76 -18.47
N GLN A 233 0.45 19.02 -18.11
CA GLN A 233 1.21 19.70 -17.06
C GLN A 233 0.94 19.04 -15.70
N LEU A 234 2.02 18.76 -14.95
CA LEU A 234 1.95 18.28 -13.58
C LEU A 234 1.84 19.42 -12.59
N TYR A 235 0.98 19.23 -11.60
CA TYR A 235 0.78 20.11 -10.46
C TYR A 235 0.99 19.33 -9.17
N PHE A 236 1.67 19.95 -8.21
CA PHE A 236 1.78 19.49 -6.83
C PHE A 236 0.59 19.99 -6.03
N PHE A 237 0.02 19.14 -5.20
CA PHE A 237 -1.07 19.48 -4.28
C PHE A 237 -0.79 18.92 -2.89
N ASP A 238 -0.66 19.83 -1.92
CA ASP A 238 -0.68 19.53 -0.50
C ASP A 238 -2.03 19.96 0.07
N HIS A 239 -2.68 19.07 0.81
CA HIS A 239 -3.93 19.35 1.52
C HIS A 239 -3.86 20.60 2.43
N SER A 240 -2.67 20.98 2.90
CA SER A 240 -2.45 22.16 3.74
C SER A 240 -2.43 23.48 2.95
N LEU A 241 -2.05 23.44 1.67
CA LEU A 241 -1.86 24.63 0.82
C LEU A 241 -3.14 25.07 0.12
N GLY A 242 -4.05 24.14 -0.17
CA GLY A 242 -5.37 24.42 -0.77
C GLY A 242 -5.34 24.93 -2.23
N VAL A 243 -4.15 25.10 -2.83
CA VAL A 243 -3.96 25.53 -4.22
C VAL A 243 -2.85 24.68 -4.85
N PRO A 244 -3.09 24.03 -6.02
CA PRO A 244 -2.06 23.31 -6.74
C PRO A 244 -0.97 24.23 -7.30
N GLU A 245 0.29 23.82 -7.19
CA GLU A 245 1.45 24.55 -7.70
C GLU A 245 2.08 23.83 -8.90
N THR A 246 2.47 24.58 -9.94
CA THR A 246 3.17 24.00 -11.10
C THR A 246 4.62 23.65 -10.75
N LEU A 247 5.09 22.51 -11.25
CA LEU A 247 6.46 22.02 -11.04
C LEU A 247 7.42 22.39 -12.19
N GLY A 248 6.97 23.26 -13.09
CA GLY A 248 7.69 23.56 -14.32
C GLY A 248 7.57 22.42 -15.34
N ASP A 249 8.52 22.38 -16.26
CA ASP A 249 8.48 21.47 -17.41
C ASP A 249 9.12 20.12 -17.07
N ILE A 250 8.31 19.20 -16.54
CA ILE A 250 8.73 17.88 -16.08
C ILE A 250 7.64 16.84 -16.35
N ASN A 251 8.06 15.65 -16.76
CA ASN A 251 7.21 14.46 -16.87
C ASN A 251 7.35 13.59 -15.60
N ILE A 252 6.44 12.62 -15.47
CA ILE A 252 6.22 11.92 -14.20
C ILE A 252 7.38 11.01 -13.78
N GLY A 253 8.06 10.36 -14.72
CA GLY A 253 9.21 9.53 -14.43
C GLY A 253 10.33 10.34 -13.80
N THR A 254 10.64 11.49 -14.39
CA THR A 254 11.71 12.37 -13.88
C THR A 254 11.33 12.98 -12.55
N LEU A 255 10.06 13.34 -12.37
CA LEU A 255 9.55 13.79 -11.07
C LEU A 255 9.76 12.71 -9.99
N PHE A 256 9.43 11.45 -10.28
CA PHE A 256 9.65 10.35 -9.36
C PHE A 256 11.15 10.17 -9.02
N LEU A 257 12.04 10.24 -10.02
CA LEU A 257 13.49 10.22 -9.77
C LEU A 257 13.95 11.38 -8.88
N ASN A 258 13.37 12.57 -9.04
CA ASN A 258 13.66 13.71 -8.16
C ASN A 258 13.15 13.47 -6.73
N ARG A 259 11.99 12.83 -6.54
CA ARG A 259 11.50 12.45 -5.21
C ARG A 259 12.42 11.44 -4.53
N LEU A 260 12.84 10.40 -5.26
CA LEU A 260 13.82 9.43 -4.77
C LEU A 260 15.14 10.09 -4.38
N LYS A 261 15.62 11.03 -5.20
CA LYS A 261 16.82 11.81 -4.89
C LYS A 261 16.67 12.58 -3.57
N ASN A 262 15.54 13.26 -3.38
CA ASN A 262 15.27 14.03 -2.15
C ASN A 262 15.19 13.12 -0.92
N ILE A 263 14.57 11.94 -1.05
CA ILE A 263 14.53 10.91 0.00
C ILE A 263 15.95 10.51 0.41
N PHE A 264 16.83 10.22 -0.54
CA PHE A 264 18.21 9.85 -0.22
C PHE A 264 19.00 11.00 0.39
N GLU A 265 18.80 12.24 -0.06
CA GLU A 265 19.42 13.43 0.56
C GLU A 265 18.93 13.63 2.00
N GLU A 266 17.65 13.39 2.28
CA GLU A 266 17.09 13.41 3.64
C GLU A 266 17.70 12.32 4.51
N GLU A 267 17.78 11.07 4.03
CA GLU A 267 18.41 9.96 4.75
C GLU A 267 19.91 10.21 5.01
N ASP A 268 20.63 10.73 4.01
CA ASP A 268 22.05 11.08 4.17
C ASP A 268 22.24 12.18 5.24
N ALA A 269 21.37 13.20 5.25
CA ALA A 269 21.38 14.25 6.26
C ALA A 269 21.03 13.71 7.66
N ASN A 270 20.03 12.82 7.76
CA ASN A 270 19.64 12.18 9.01
C ASN A 270 20.78 11.32 9.58
N ARG A 271 21.47 10.56 8.74
CA ARG A 271 22.63 9.75 9.12
C ARG A 271 23.82 10.58 9.58
N GLN A 272 24.15 11.67 8.88
CA GLN A 272 25.27 12.55 9.28
C GLN A 272 25.05 13.22 10.64
N ASN A 273 23.79 13.48 11.01
CA ASN A 273 23.43 14.08 12.28
C ASN A 273 23.27 13.05 13.42
N GLU A 274 23.34 11.76 13.13
CA GLU A 274 23.16 10.70 14.11
C GLU A 274 24.52 10.27 14.71
N PRO A 275 24.66 10.17 16.04
CA PRO A 275 25.87 9.64 16.65
C PRO A 275 26.16 8.21 16.15
N ALA A 276 27.41 7.91 15.81
CA ALA A 276 27.79 6.61 15.23
C ALA A 276 27.33 5.39 16.06
N ARG A 277 27.31 5.51 17.40
CA ARG A 277 26.78 4.46 18.29
C ARG A 277 25.27 4.24 18.08
N THR A 278 24.51 5.32 17.91
CA THR A 278 23.07 5.26 17.64
C THR A 278 22.83 4.64 16.27
N GLN A 279 23.64 4.96 15.26
CA GLN A 279 23.54 4.37 13.93
C GLN A 279 23.76 2.84 13.95
N VAL A 280 24.77 2.36 14.68
CA VAL A 280 24.98 0.90 14.83
C VAL A 280 23.79 0.23 15.50
N VAL A 281 23.20 0.85 16.53
CA VAL A 281 21.99 0.34 17.20
C VAL A 281 20.81 0.31 16.23
N THR A 282 20.64 1.38 15.44
CA THR A 282 19.63 1.46 14.37
C THR A 282 19.76 0.30 13.40
N ASP A 283 20.94 0.08 12.85
CA ASP A 283 21.18 -0.95 11.84
C ASP A 283 20.87 -2.35 12.40
N VAL A 284 21.31 -2.64 13.63
CA VAL A 284 21.01 -3.92 14.30
C VAL A 284 19.51 -4.12 14.52
N ILE A 285 18.77 -3.08 14.90
CA ILE A 285 17.30 -3.14 15.09
C ILE A 285 16.60 -3.38 13.75
N VAL A 286 17.01 -2.68 12.70
CA VAL A 286 16.41 -2.79 11.37
C VAL A 286 16.67 -4.17 10.77
N GLU A 287 17.91 -4.67 10.84
CA GLU A 287 18.24 -6.03 10.40
C GLU A 287 17.43 -7.09 11.18
N THR A 288 17.27 -6.88 12.49
CA THR A 288 16.44 -7.76 13.33
C THR A 288 14.98 -7.75 12.91
N TYR A 289 14.44 -6.56 12.60
CA TYR A 289 13.08 -6.39 12.09
C TYR A 289 12.89 -7.10 10.75
N GLN A 290 13.78 -6.85 9.78
CA GLN A 290 13.72 -7.45 8.44
C GLN A 290 13.78 -8.99 8.49
N GLN A 291 14.62 -9.56 9.36
CA GLN A 291 14.67 -11.00 9.54
C GLN A 291 13.39 -11.58 10.15
N LEU A 292 12.78 -10.88 11.13
CA LEU A 292 11.48 -11.28 11.66
C LEU A 292 10.41 -11.25 10.57
N ASP A 293 10.32 -10.13 9.84
CA ASP A 293 9.36 -9.94 8.75
C ASP A 293 9.49 -11.02 7.67
N HIS A 294 10.72 -11.39 7.31
CA HIS A 294 10.99 -12.49 6.39
C HIS A 294 10.41 -13.84 6.88
N PHE A 295 10.58 -14.18 8.17
CA PHE A 295 9.97 -15.40 8.71
C PHE A 295 8.44 -15.33 8.70
N LEU A 296 7.84 -14.17 9.00
CA LEU A 296 6.39 -13.97 9.02
C LEU A 296 5.78 -14.09 7.63
N THR A 297 6.41 -13.47 6.63
CA THR A 297 6.00 -13.55 5.22
C THR A 297 6.00 -15.00 4.73
N LEU A 298 7.03 -15.78 5.10
CA LEU A 298 7.09 -17.21 4.79
C LEU A 298 6.20 -18.09 5.69
N SER A 299 5.38 -17.51 6.57
CA SER A 299 4.55 -18.22 7.55
C SER A 299 5.33 -19.21 8.45
N LYS A 300 6.63 -18.97 8.66
CA LYS A 300 7.53 -19.78 9.51
C LYS A 300 7.42 -19.36 10.96
N TYR A 301 6.24 -19.52 11.56
CA TYR A 301 5.93 -18.96 12.87
C TYR A 301 6.76 -19.54 14.03
N SER A 302 7.19 -20.81 13.93
CA SER A 302 8.02 -21.43 14.98
C SER A 302 9.43 -20.85 15.00
N GLU A 303 10.00 -20.64 13.82
CA GLU A 303 11.30 -20.01 13.61
C GLU A 303 11.23 -18.53 13.99
N ALA A 304 10.20 -17.82 13.53
CA ALA A 304 9.92 -16.43 13.92
C ALA A 304 9.89 -16.26 15.44
N LYS A 305 9.17 -17.16 16.14
CA LYS A 305 9.07 -17.13 17.61
C LYS A 305 10.43 -17.33 18.27
N SER A 306 11.17 -18.36 17.84
CA SER A 306 12.48 -18.70 18.42
C SER A 306 13.47 -17.56 18.23
N PHE A 307 13.51 -17.00 17.01
CA PHE A 307 14.30 -15.83 16.66
C PHE A 307 13.94 -14.61 17.51
N ALA A 308 12.64 -14.28 17.60
CA ALA A 308 12.14 -13.14 18.36
C ALA A 308 12.54 -13.21 19.84
N ILE A 309 12.33 -14.34 20.51
CA ILE A 309 12.65 -14.50 21.94
C ILE A 309 14.14 -14.29 22.19
N THR A 310 15.00 -14.88 21.35
CA THR A 310 16.45 -14.68 21.43
C THR A 310 16.81 -13.21 21.25
N LYS A 311 16.28 -12.55 20.22
CA LYS A 311 16.62 -11.15 19.91
C LYS A 311 16.11 -10.15 20.93
N ILE A 312 14.91 -10.37 21.49
CA ILE A 312 14.40 -9.57 22.60
C ILE A 312 15.34 -9.68 23.80
N THR A 313 15.81 -10.89 24.13
CA THR A 313 16.72 -11.11 25.26
C THR A 313 18.05 -10.37 25.05
N GLU A 314 18.58 -10.39 23.83
CA GLU A 314 19.85 -9.74 23.48
C GLU A 314 19.73 -8.20 23.40
N LEU A 315 18.65 -7.69 22.81
CA LEU A 315 18.57 -6.30 22.33
C LEU A 315 17.54 -5.44 23.07
N LYS A 316 16.93 -5.93 24.17
CA LYS A 316 15.86 -5.22 24.89
C LYS A 316 16.18 -3.75 25.19
N ASN A 317 17.39 -3.47 25.69
CA ASN A 317 17.78 -2.11 26.04
C ASN A 317 18.01 -1.23 24.81
N ASP A 318 18.48 -1.82 23.71
CA ASP A 318 18.70 -1.13 22.45
C ASP A 318 17.36 -0.71 21.84
N PHE A 319 16.36 -1.61 21.82
CA PHE A 319 14.99 -1.30 21.40
C PHE A 319 14.38 -0.14 22.19
N ARG A 320 14.53 -0.14 23.52
CA ARG A 320 14.02 0.93 24.40
C ARG A 320 14.72 2.26 24.14
N THR A 321 16.05 2.25 24.10
CA THR A 321 16.85 3.45 23.85
C THR A 321 16.51 4.06 22.48
N ARG A 322 16.33 3.21 21.47
CA ARG A 322 15.95 3.66 20.13
C ARG A 322 14.54 4.24 20.12
N HIS A 323 13.58 3.58 20.77
CA HIS A 323 12.21 4.08 20.88
C HIS A 323 12.13 5.47 21.52
N GLU A 324 12.82 5.69 22.65
CA GLU A 324 12.88 7.00 23.31
C GLU A 324 13.51 8.07 22.40
N THR A 325 14.54 7.69 21.64
CA THR A 325 15.20 8.58 20.67
C THR A 325 14.24 8.96 19.54
N ASP A 326 13.50 7.99 18.99
CA ASP A 326 12.54 8.20 17.90
C ASP A 326 11.40 9.12 18.34
N GLN A 327 10.89 8.92 19.56
CA GLN A 327 9.89 9.81 20.17
C GLN A 327 10.43 11.25 20.30
N THR A 328 11.66 11.41 20.80
CA THR A 328 12.27 12.73 21.00
C THR A 328 12.49 13.46 19.66
N LYS A 329 12.87 12.72 18.62
CA LYS A 329 13.11 13.26 17.27
C LYS A 329 11.83 13.44 16.44
N GLY A 330 10.68 12.94 16.92
CA GLY A 330 9.42 12.97 16.15
C GLY A 330 9.49 12.12 14.88
N VAL A 331 10.19 10.98 14.93
CA VAL A 331 10.30 10.07 13.79
C VAL A 331 8.90 9.57 13.40
N PRO A 332 8.53 9.61 12.10
CA PRO A 332 7.24 9.08 11.63
C PRO A 332 7.03 7.62 12.03
N LEU A 333 5.77 7.21 12.21
CA LEU A 333 5.42 5.87 12.71
C LEU A 333 5.91 4.76 11.79
N GLU A 334 5.98 5.06 10.50
CA GLU A 334 6.45 4.19 9.42
C GLU A 334 7.95 3.86 9.58
N LYS A 335 8.72 4.77 10.19
CA LYS A 335 10.16 4.61 10.46
C LYS A 335 10.50 4.27 11.91
N ASN A 336 9.50 4.19 12.79
CA ASN A 336 9.67 3.76 14.18
C ASN A 336 9.74 2.22 14.26
N PHE A 337 10.91 1.68 13.92
CA PHE A 337 11.18 0.24 13.91
C PHE A 337 10.89 -0.46 15.24
N PRO A 338 11.18 0.14 16.43
CA PRO A 338 10.81 -0.48 17.70
C PRO A 338 9.32 -0.77 17.82
N GLU A 339 8.45 0.21 17.50
CA GLU A 339 7.01 0.01 17.58
C GLU A 339 6.48 -0.94 16.51
N ARG A 340 7.03 -0.90 15.29
CA ARG A 340 6.71 -1.86 14.23
C ARG A 340 7.07 -3.29 14.65
N PHE A 341 8.25 -3.47 15.25
CA PHE A 341 8.68 -4.76 15.76
C PHE A 341 7.73 -5.29 16.84
N VAL A 342 7.31 -4.45 17.80
CA VAL A 342 6.31 -4.84 18.80
C VAL A 342 4.98 -5.23 18.15
N ALA A 343 4.50 -4.46 17.18
CA ALA A 343 3.26 -4.77 16.46
C ALA A 343 3.33 -6.15 15.79
N ASP A 344 4.43 -6.46 15.11
CA ASP A 344 4.61 -7.73 14.39
C ASP A 344 4.80 -8.92 15.34
N LEU A 345 5.43 -8.72 16.49
CA LEU A 345 5.47 -9.71 17.57
C LEU A 345 4.08 -10.00 18.15
N LEU A 346 3.23 -8.98 18.32
CA LEU A 346 1.86 -9.20 18.79
C LEU A 346 1.01 -9.94 17.75
N ALA A 347 1.23 -9.70 16.45
CA ALA A 347 0.62 -10.48 15.39
C ALA A 347 1.09 -11.94 15.41
N LEU A 348 2.40 -12.16 15.61
CA LEU A 348 2.97 -13.50 15.79
C LEU A 348 2.36 -14.20 17.01
N ALA A 349 2.25 -13.50 18.14
CA ALA A 349 1.63 -14.03 19.35
C ALA A 349 0.16 -14.39 19.12
N ALA A 350 -0.61 -13.59 18.38
CA ALA A 350 -1.99 -13.88 18.00
C ALA A 350 -2.07 -15.15 17.13
N ASN A 351 -1.26 -15.24 16.08
CA ASN A 351 -1.22 -16.39 15.17
C ASN A 351 -0.83 -17.70 15.88
N THR A 352 0.06 -17.62 16.86
CA THR A 352 0.55 -18.78 17.61
C THR A 352 -0.22 -19.04 18.91
N LYS A 353 -1.05 -18.09 19.34
CA LYS A 353 -1.72 -18.04 20.66
C LYS A 353 -0.74 -18.19 21.83
N ASP A 354 0.49 -17.70 21.64
CA ASP A 354 1.57 -17.90 22.60
C ASP A 354 1.63 -16.77 23.64
N ALA A 355 1.38 -17.12 24.90
CA ALA A 355 1.36 -16.15 26.00
C ALA A 355 2.74 -15.59 26.33
N GLU A 356 3.80 -16.37 26.17
CA GLU A 356 5.17 -15.93 26.46
C GLU A 356 5.60 -14.85 25.47
N CYS A 357 5.39 -15.10 24.18
CA CYS A 357 5.64 -14.15 23.10
C CYS A 357 4.82 -12.86 23.29
N PHE A 358 3.54 -12.99 23.64
CA PHE A 358 2.68 -11.83 23.94
C PHE A 358 3.25 -10.97 25.07
N GLN A 359 3.61 -11.58 26.20
CA GLN A 359 4.13 -10.86 27.36
C GLN A 359 5.48 -10.19 27.07
N MET A 360 6.36 -10.86 26.32
CA MET A 360 7.63 -10.26 25.91
C MET A 360 7.41 -9.06 24.98
N ALA A 361 6.50 -9.18 24.00
CA ALA A 361 6.20 -8.09 23.08
C ALA A 361 5.59 -6.88 23.81
N PHE A 362 4.57 -7.12 24.63
CA PHE A 362 3.86 -6.07 25.35
C PHE A 362 4.74 -5.37 26.41
N GLY A 363 5.73 -6.07 26.98
CA GLY A 363 6.69 -5.51 27.94
C GLY A 363 8.01 -5.01 27.34
N LEU A 364 8.17 -5.06 26.02
CA LEU A 364 9.43 -4.68 25.36
C LEU A 364 9.67 -3.17 25.48
N LEU A 365 8.66 -2.38 25.08
CA LEU A 365 8.72 -0.92 25.11
C LEU A 365 7.90 -0.36 26.28
N GLU A 366 8.24 0.85 26.70
CA GLU A 366 7.59 1.59 27.77
C GLU A 366 7.15 2.95 27.24
N GLY A 367 6.15 3.57 27.86
CA GLY A 367 5.65 4.90 27.46
C GLY A 367 4.43 4.89 26.54
N ASP A 368 4.22 6.01 25.87
CA ASP A 368 3.05 6.27 25.03
C ASP A 368 3.32 5.78 23.59
N LEU A 369 2.86 4.57 23.29
CA LEU A 369 3.01 3.92 21.98
C LEU A 369 2.01 4.52 20.99
N LYS A 370 2.50 4.93 19.82
CA LYS A 370 1.71 5.69 18.85
C LYS A 370 1.23 4.87 17.66
N ASN A 371 1.81 3.70 17.43
CA ASN A 371 1.45 2.81 16.33
C ASN A 371 0.13 2.07 16.65
N PRO A 372 -0.97 2.35 15.93
CA PRO A 372 -2.27 1.72 16.19
C PRO A 372 -2.24 0.19 16.02
N ARG A 373 -1.31 -0.36 15.21
CA ARG A 373 -1.18 -1.81 14.99
C ARG A 373 -0.83 -2.57 16.26
N ILE A 374 -0.14 -1.95 17.21
CA ILE A 374 0.23 -2.58 18.49
C ILE A 374 -1.05 -3.00 19.23
N HIS A 375 -1.94 -2.04 19.46
CA HIS A 375 -3.18 -2.31 20.17
C HIS A 375 -4.18 -3.11 19.32
N PHE A 376 -4.17 -2.95 18.00
CA PHE A 376 -5.00 -3.78 17.11
C PHE A 376 -4.60 -5.26 17.18
N ASN A 377 -3.29 -5.57 17.11
CA ASN A 377 -2.80 -6.94 17.18
C ASN A 377 -2.93 -7.53 18.60
N ALA A 378 -2.80 -6.70 19.65
CA ALA A 378 -3.11 -7.12 21.01
C ALA A 378 -4.60 -7.48 21.16
N ALA A 379 -5.50 -6.72 20.55
CA ALA A 379 -6.92 -7.06 20.49
C ALA A 379 -7.13 -8.41 19.77
N CYS A 380 -6.48 -8.67 18.63
CA CYS A 380 -6.56 -9.96 17.94
C CYS A 380 -6.16 -11.13 18.85
N TYR A 381 -5.03 -10.99 19.57
CA TYR A 381 -4.59 -11.99 20.54
C TYR A 381 -5.65 -12.24 21.62
N HIS A 382 -6.20 -11.18 22.22
CA HIS A 382 -7.21 -11.30 23.28
C HIS A 382 -8.52 -11.91 22.78
N ALA A 383 -8.94 -11.61 21.55
CA ALA A 383 -10.09 -12.25 20.91
C ALA A 383 -9.86 -13.76 20.74
N LEU A 384 -8.69 -14.16 20.22
CA LEU A 384 -8.34 -15.56 19.97
C LEU A 384 -8.08 -16.39 21.22
N THR A 385 -7.79 -15.74 22.35
CA THR A 385 -7.53 -16.37 23.66
C THR A 385 -8.69 -16.23 24.65
N GLY A 386 -9.77 -15.54 24.27
CA GLY A 386 -11.01 -15.45 25.06
C GLY A 386 -10.99 -14.43 26.21
N ASN A 387 -10.08 -13.47 26.18
CA ASN A 387 -10.02 -12.40 27.20
C ASN A 387 -10.82 -11.16 26.72
N LYS A 388 -12.14 -11.18 26.96
CA LYS A 388 -13.04 -10.10 26.51
C LYS A 388 -12.69 -8.72 27.09
N GLU A 389 -12.29 -8.63 28.36
CA GLU A 389 -12.00 -7.34 28.98
C GLU A 389 -10.78 -6.66 28.33
N SER A 390 -9.68 -7.38 28.22
CA SER A 390 -8.46 -6.87 27.57
C SER A 390 -8.63 -6.64 26.07
N LEU A 391 -9.47 -7.45 25.40
CA LEU A 391 -9.90 -7.22 24.02
C LEU A 391 -10.53 -5.82 23.87
N LEU A 392 -11.57 -5.53 24.66
CA LEU A 392 -12.31 -4.27 24.54
C LEU A 392 -11.41 -3.07 24.85
N GLU A 393 -10.48 -3.21 25.78
CA GLU A 393 -9.52 -2.15 26.09
C GLU A 393 -8.54 -1.89 24.95
N SER A 394 -7.96 -2.95 24.39
CA SER A 394 -7.04 -2.85 23.25
C SER A 394 -7.74 -2.28 22.01
N VAL A 395 -9.01 -2.61 21.79
CA VAL A 395 -9.82 -2.00 20.72
C VAL A 395 -9.91 -0.48 20.91
N ARG A 396 -10.25 0.01 22.12
CA ARG A 396 -10.36 1.46 22.39
C ARG A 396 -9.04 2.18 22.19
N LEU A 397 -7.93 1.60 22.63
CA LEU A 397 -6.60 2.17 22.46
C LEU A 397 -6.23 2.26 20.97
N ALA A 398 -6.44 1.20 20.21
CA ALA A 398 -6.20 1.22 18.76
C ALA A 398 -7.08 2.26 18.04
N ARG A 399 -8.36 2.36 18.42
CA ARG A 399 -9.29 3.37 17.88
C ARG A 399 -8.85 4.80 18.18
N ALA A 400 -8.40 5.05 19.41
CA ALA A 400 -7.89 6.36 19.83
C ALA A 400 -6.64 6.79 19.05
N LEU A 401 -5.84 5.83 18.57
CA LEU A 401 -4.68 6.06 17.71
C LEU A 401 -5.03 6.07 16.21
N GLY A 402 -6.30 6.09 15.84
CA GLY A 402 -6.75 6.24 14.46
C GLY A 402 -7.00 4.95 13.69
N GLN A 403 -6.89 3.76 14.31
CA GLN A 403 -7.21 2.50 13.64
C GLN A 403 -8.67 2.53 13.15
N PRO A 404 -8.97 2.34 11.85
CA PRO A 404 -10.33 2.44 11.34
C PRO A 404 -11.26 1.38 11.95
N SER A 405 -12.51 1.76 12.22
CA SER A 405 -13.53 0.82 12.74
C SER A 405 -13.82 -0.33 11.75
N SER A 406 -13.65 -0.08 10.45
CA SER A 406 -13.75 -1.09 9.40
C SER A 406 -12.74 -2.22 9.57
N SER A 407 -11.51 -1.92 9.99
CA SER A 407 -10.44 -2.91 10.19
C SER A 407 -10.87 -4.00 11.18
N PHE A 408 -11.54 -3.63 12.27
CA PHE A 408 -12.07 -4.58 13.27
C PHE A 408 -13.23 -5.43 12.74
N ARG A 409 -14.05 -4.87 11.84
CA ARG A 409 -15.18 -5.61 11.23
C ARG A 409 -14.71 -6.60 10.18
N MET A 410 -13.62 -6.29 9.48
CA MET A 410 -13.05 -7.12 8.43
C MET A 410 -12.18 -8.25 9.00
N GLU A 411 -11.40 -7.94 10.04
CA GLU A 411 -10.48 -8.89 10.67
C GLU A 411 -11.22 -10.13 11.20
N ARG A 412 -10.73 -11.30 10.79
CA ARG A 412 -11.35 -12.60 11.01
C ARG A 412 -11.29 -12.99 12.49
N ASP A 413 -10.27 -12.54 13.20
CA ASP A 413 -10.02 -12.90 14.59
C ASP A 413 -11.12 -12.38 15.52
N PHE A 414 -11.83 -11.32 15.12
CA PHE A 414 -12.96 -10.75 15.86
C PHE A 414 -14.32 -11.36 15.51
N LYS A 415 -14.39 -12.39 14.65
CA LYS A 415 -15.65 -12.94 14.13
C LYS A 415 -16.69 -13.25 15.22
N GLU A 416 -16.25 -13.81 16.34
CA GLU A 416 -17.12 -14.18 17.47
C GLU A 416 -17.65 -12.96 18.25
N PHE A 417 -17.00 -11.79 18.11
CA PHE A 417 -17.34 -10.55 18.82
C PHE A 417 -18.12 -9.54 17.97
N ARG A 418 -18.29 -9.76 16.65
CA ARG A 418 -19.01 -8.82 15.74
C ARG A 418 -20.49 -8.60 16.09
N ARG A 419 -21.06 -9.42 16.97
CA ARG A 419 -22.43 -9.27 17.48
C ARG A 419 -22.47 -8.82 18.94
N ASP A 420 -21.31 -8.64 19.56
CA ASP A 420 -21.18 -8.23 20.94
C ASP A 420 -21.42 -6.70 21.04
N PRO A 421 -22.42 -6.23 21.81
CA PRO A 421 -22.72 -4.81 21.93
C PRO A 421 -21.58 -3.98 22.51
N ASP A 422 -20.78 -4.56 23.42
CA ASP A 422 -19.65 -3.86 24.04
C ASP A 422 -18.51 -3.69 23.02
N PHE A 423 -18.32 -4.69 22.15
CA PHE A 423 -17.35 -4.64 21.06
C PHE A 423 -17.75 -3.59 20.01
N GLU A 424 -19.01 -3.59 19.57
CA GLU A 424 -19.52 -2.57 18.63
C GLU A 424 -19.41 -1.16 19.20
N LYS A 425 -19.66 -0.99 20.51
CA LYS A 425 -19.46 0.28 21.19
C LYS A 425 -17.98 0.68 21.24
N ALA A 426 -17.08 -0.27 21.51
CA ALA A 426 -15.64 -0.03 21.57
C ALA A 426 -15.05 0.39 20.22
N ILE A 427 -15.52 -0.18 19.09
CA ILE A 427 -15.03 0.19 17.75
C ILE A 427 -15.68 1.46 17.18
N SER A 428 -16.79 1.93 17.77
CA SER A 428 -17.53 3.11 17.30
C SER A 428 -17.09 4.40 17.97
N ASN A 429 -16.54 4.29 19.19
CA ASN A 429 -15.81 5.36 19.84
C ASN A 429 -14.39 5.47 19.26
#